data_AF-A0A382WHN7-F1
#
_entry.id   AF-A0A382WHN7-F1
#
_cell.length_a   1.000
_cell.length_b   1.000
_cell.length_c   1.000
_cell.angle_alpha   90.00
_cell.angle_beta   90.00
_cell.angle_gamma   90.00
#
_symmetry.space_group_name_H-M   'P 1'
#
loop_
_entity.id
_entity.type
_entity.pdbx_description
1 polymer ?
#
loop_
_entity_poly.entity_id
_entity_poly.type
_entity_poly.pdbx_seq_one_letter_code
_entity_poly.pdbx_strand_id
1 'polypeptide(L)'
;LLKDETKTLAEAANMQQWIADIQKIDDLTIQFDLKSPNPRFQLDYFSVRVWGNVVILPEHIWKDKDPFTFNFYNPSKNWPLGTGPYQLASASENEFVYDRRDDWWGTKAGFHQALPAPKRLIWIVTGAEENRSLLVADSQLDSVGGITLGAFEAIQAINRNVIAWKSHMPFVWLDPCPRQMSLNHTTKPWNSPDMRKALSLMIDRQQLVEIAYEGTSIPSKTLFVEYAGMEPYINTIKNLWINPTANVKSGQRLIEENGWRINTNGFYQKNDTLLSL
;
A
#
# COMPACT_ATOMS: atom_id res chain seq x y z
N LEU A 1 18.45 -14.76 3.73
CA LEU A 1 17.91 -14.64 2.35
C LEU A 1 18.45 -15.74 1.42
N LEU A 2 19.74 -15.79 1.08
CA LEU A 2 20.28 -16.82 0.15
C LEU A 2 20.20 -18.26 0.68
N LYS A 3 20.25 -18.43 2.00
CA LYS A 3 20.16 -19.73 2.69
C LYS A 3 18.75 -20.11 3.13
N ASP A 4 17.73 -19.31 2.77
CA ASP A 4 16.34 -19.56 3.17
C ASP A 4 15.69 -20.58 2.24
N GLU A 5 15.71 -21.85 2.62
CA GLU A 5 15.20 -22.95 1.79
C GLU A 5 13.69 -22.86 1.51
N THR A 6 12.92 -22.28 2.42
CA THR A 6 11.46 -22.12 2.25
C THR A 6 11.10 -20.97 1.31
N LYS A 7 12.05 -20.04 1.08
CA LYS A 7 11.87 -18.79 0.32
C LYS A 7 10.72 -17.92 0.86
N THR A 8 10.42 -18.03 2.16
CA THR A 8 9.31 -17.31 2.78
C THR A 8 9.74 -15.98 3.40
N LEU A 9 11.04 -15.78 3.65
CA LEU A 9 11.52 -14.45 4.05
C LEU A 9 11.33 -13.47 2.89
N ALA A 10 10.96 -12.22 3.21
CA ALA A 10 10.85 -11.15 2.23
C ALA A 10 12.12 -11.06 1.37
N GLU A 11 11.95 -10.96 0.06
CA GLU A 11 13.03 -10.95 -0.95
C GLU A 11 13.88 -12.23 -1.08
N ALA A 12 13.66 -13.29 -0.29
CA ALA A 12 14.48 -14.51 -0.39
C ALA A 12 14.44 -15.16 -1.79
N ALA A 13 13.24 -15.34 -2.35
CA ALA A 13 13.07 -15.88 -3.70
C ALA A 13 13.81 -15.04 -4.76
N ASN A 14 13.69 -13.71 -4.69
CA ASN A 14 14.32 -12.77 -5.60
C ASN A 14 15.85 -12.81 -5.47
N MET A 15 16.38 -12.77 -4.25
CA MET A 15 17.83 -12.82 -4.00
C MET A 15 18.41 -14.15 -4.51
N GLN A 16 17.75 -15.28 -4.25
CA GLN A 16 18.18 -16.58 -4.75
C GLN A 16 18.04 -16.74 -6.27
N GLN A 17 17.09 -16.04 -6.89
CA GLN A 17 16.96 -16.03 -8.35
C GLN A 17 18.15 -15.33 -9.01
N TRP A 18 18.59 -14.19 -8.48
CA TRP A 18 19.55 -13.32 -9.18
C TRP A 18 20.98 -13.43 -8.71
N ILE A 19 21.23 -13.67 -7.41
CA ILE A 19 22.58 -13.60 -6.83
C ILE A 19 23.24 -14.98 -6.90
N ALA A 20 24.42 -15.03 -7.53
CA ALA A 20 25.33 -16.18 -7.51
C ALA A 20 26.24 -16.11 -6.28
N ASP A 21 26.84 -14.95 -6.00
CA ASP A 21 27.72 -14.73 -4.85
C ASP A 21 27.62 -13.28 -4.32
N ILE A 22 27.98 -13.07 -3.05
CA ILE A 22 28.08 -11.76 -2.41
C ILE A 22 29.42 -11.66 -1.68
N GLN A 23 30.19 -10.63 -2.00
CA GLN A 23 31.49 -10.40 -1.40
C GLN A 23 31.53 -9.06 -0.69
N LYS A 24 31.94 -9.07 0.58
CA LYS A 24 32.35 -7.86 1.29
C LYS A 24 33.78 -7.53 0.82
N ILE A 25 33.92 -6.55 -0.06
CA ILE A 25 35.23 -6.11 -0.56
C ILE A 25 35.96 -5.30 0.52
N ASP A 26 35.23 -4.41 1.20
CA ASP A 26 35.70 -3.65 2.36
C ASP A 26 34.51 -3.24 3.25
N ASP A 27 34.74 -2.36 4.23
CA ASP A 27 33.71 -1.94 5.19
C ASP A 27 32.54 -1.15 4.57
N LEU A 28 32.72 -0.53 3.41
CA LEU A 28 31.72 0.28 2.71
C LEU A 28 31.38 -0.24 1.31
N THR A 29 32.01 -1.33 0.87
CA THR A 29 31.85 -1.88 -0.48
C THR A 29 31.42 -3.35 -0.45
N ILE A 30 30.26 -3.62 -1.06
CA ILE A 30 29.72 -4.97 -1.28
C ILE A 30 29.61 -5.20 -2.79
N GLN A 31 30.14 -6.31 -3.26
CA GLN A 31 29.99 -6.78 -4.64
C GLN A 31 28.93 -7.88 -4.70
N PHE A 32 28.06 -7.80 -5.70
CA PHE A 32 27.08 -8.83 -6.03
C PHE A 32 27.42 -9.45 -7.38
N ASP A 33 27.71 -10.75 -7.39
CA ASP A 33 27.86 -11.49 -8.63
C ASP A 33 26.51 -12.07 -9.02
N LEU A 34 25.99 -11.67 -10.18
CA LEU A 34 24.67 -12.08 -10.65
C LEU A 34 24.75 -13.34 -11.51
N LYS A 35 23.75 -14.22 -11.39
CA LYS A 35 23.61 -15.44 -12.22
C LYS A 35 23.41 -15.15 -13.71
N SER A 36 22.89 -13.97 -14.03
CA SER A 36 22.67 -13.50 -15.40
C SER A 36 22.63 -11.97 -15.45
N PRO A 37 22.90 -11.33 -16.60
CA PRO A 37 22.82 -9.87 -16.72
C PRO A 37 21.46 -9.32 -16.28
N ASN A 38 21.47 -8.39 -15.31
CA ASN A 38 20.29 -7.65 -14.87
C ASN A 38 20.68 -6.20 -14.53
N PRO A 39 20.61 -5.27 -15.51
CA PRO A 39 20.98 -3.88 -15.30
C PRO A 39 20.04 -3.14 -14.32
N ARG A 40 18.88 -3.71 -14.00
CA ARG A 40 17.92 -3.14 -13.06
C ARG A 40 18.05 -3.66 -11.63
N PHE A 41 18.97 -4.60 -11.36
CA PHE A 41 19.09 -5.27 -10.07
C PHE A 41 19.18 -4.29 -8.89
N GLN A 42 20.05 -3.27 -8.99
CA GLN A 42 20.18 -2.25 -7.95
C GLN A 42 18.87 -1.46 -7.74
N LEU A 43 18.21 -1.04 -8.83
CA LEU A 43 16.97 -0.27 -8.78
C LEU A 43 15.80 -1.11 -8.22
N ASP A 44 15.74 -2.39 -8.59
CA ASP A 44 14.60 -3.24 -8.26
C ASP A 44 14.64 -3.73 -6.81
N TYR A 45 15.82 -3.86 -6.20
CA TYR A 45 15.99 -4.48 -4.87
C TYR A 45 16.63 -3.57 -3.81
N PHE A 46 17.41 -2.57 -4.22
CA PHE A 46 18.16 -1.68 -3.31
C PHE A 46 17.83 -0.19 -3.51
N SER A 47 16.73 0.11 -4.21
CA SER A 47 16.16 1.46 -4.31
C SER A 47 14.69 1.42 -3.89
N VAL A 48 14.12 2.59 -3.58
CA VAL A 48 12.69 2.73 -3.28
C VAL A 48 11.97 3.14 -4.56
N ARG A 49 11.07 2.26 -5.05
CA ARG A 49 10.21 2.55 -6.20
C ARG A 49 8.85 3.08 -5.78
N VAL A 50 8.23 2.44 -4.79
CA VAL A 50 7.01 2.87 -4.09
C VAL A 50 7.04 2.32 -2.65
N TRP A 51 7.23 1.00 -2.54
CA TRP A 51 7.40 0.26 -1.29
C TRP A 51 8.25 -0.98 -1.56
N GLY A 52 8.84 -1.57 -0.52
CA GLY A 52 9.57 -2.82 -0.59
C GLY A 52 11.00 -2.64 -1.11
N ASN A 53 11.96 -2.96 -0.26
CA ASN A 53 13.37 -3.09 -0.60
C ASN A 53 13.99 -4.17 0.28
N VAL A 54 15.18 -4.62 -0.09
CA VAL A 54 15.97 -5.49 0.79
C VAL A 54 16.31 -4.72 2.07
N VAL A 55 15.76 -5.16 3.20
CA VAL A 55 16.03 -4.57 4.50
C VAL A 55 17.39 -5.06 5.00
N ILE A 56 18.29 -4.11 5.28
CA ILE A 56 19.59 -4.41 5.87
C ILE A 56 19.44 -4.60 7.37
N LEU A 57 19.84 -5.78 7.86
CA LEU A 57 19.75 -6.15 9.28
C LEU A 57 21.15 -6.14 9.94
N PRO A 58 21.23 -5.80 11.24
CA PRO A 58 22.50 -5.77 11.96
C PRO A 58 23.06 -7.17 12.21
N GLU A 59 24.11 -7.55 11.48
CA GLU A 59 24.75 -8.88 11.57
C GLU A 59 25.11 -9.25 13.01
N HIS A 60 25.67 -8.33 13.78
CA HIS A 60 26.09 -8.55 15.18
C HIS A 60 24.94 -8.98 16.12
N ILE A 61 23.69 -8.85 15.68
CA ILE A 61 22.50 -9.35 16.39
C ILE A 61 21.99 -10.62 15.72
N TRP A 62 21.89 -10.63 14.39
CA TRP A 62 21.13 -11.63 13.63
C TRP A 62 21.94 -12.86 13.18
N LYS A 63 23.28 -12.80 13.13
CA LYS A 63 24.10 -13.86 12.50
C LYS A 63 23.85 -15.28 13.04
N ASP A 64 23.55 -15.40 14.33
CA ASP A 64 23.33 -16.67 15.04
C ASP A 64 21.86 -16.83 15.45
N LYS A 65 20.94 -16.12 14.80
CA LYS A 65 19.51 -16.13 15.10
C LYS A 65 18.73 -16.77 13.96
N ASP A 66 17.76 -17.59 14.34
CA ASP A 66 16.74 -18.05 13.40
C ASP A 66 15.76 -16.90 13.14
N PRO A 67 15.65 -16.41 11.89
CA PRO A 67 14.80 -15.28 11.58
C PRO A 67 13.30 -15.55 11.72
N PHE A 68 12.88 -16.82 11.79
CA PHE A 68 11.48 -17.19 11.95
C PHE A 68 11.01 -17.19 13.40
N THR A 69 11.93 -17.33 14.36
CA THR A 69 11.59 -17.51 15.78
C THR A 69 12.19 -16.43 16.68
N PHE A 70 13.22 -15.73 16.22
CA PHE A 70 13.88 -14.70 17.03
C PHE A 70 12.98 -13.47 17.23
N ASN A 71 12.60 -13.23 18.48
CA ASN A 71 11.89 -12.02 18.86
C ASN A 71 12.86 -10.82 18.95
N PHE A 72 12.88 -9.99 17.91
CA PHE A 72 13.71 -8.78 17.84
C PHE A 72 13.09 -7.58 18.58
N TYR A 73 12.53 -7.80 19.76
CA TYR A 73 12.00 -6.77 20.64
C TYR A 73 12.53 -6.95 22.07
N ASN A 74 13.33 -5.99 22.53
CA ASN A 74 13.85 -5.96 23.88
C ASN A 74 14.21 -4.50 24.25
N PRO A 75 13.33 -3.79 24.97
CA PRO A 75 13.54 -2.39 25.34
C PRO A 75 14.83 -2.17 26.15
N SER A 76 15.22 -3.10 27.01
CA SER A 76 16.48 -2.99 27.80
C SER A 76 17.74 -3.01 26.94
N LYS A 77 17.64 -3.45 25.69
CA LYS A 77 18.73 -3.47 24.70
C LYS A 77 18.53 -2.45 23.57
N ASN A 78 17.53 -1.57 23.67
CA ASN A 78 17.10 -0.68 22.60
C ASN A 78 16.74 -1.43 21.29
N TRP A 79 16.10 -2.60 21.42
CA TRP A 79 15.62 -3.38 20.26
C TRP A 79 14.11 -3.25 20.08
N PRO A 80 13.62 -3.21 18.83
CA PRO A 80 14.35 -3.30 17.57
C PRO A 80 15.16 -2.03 17.27
N LEU A 81 16.30 -2.18 16.59
CA LEU A 81 17.05 -1.05 16.05
C LEU A 81 16.99 -1.06 14.51
N GLY A 82 16.94 0.13 13.93
CA GLY A 82 16.95 0.34 12.48
C GLY A 82 17.98 1.39 12.07
N THR A 83 18.08 1.64 10.76
CA THR A 83 18.98 2.64 10.19
C THR A 83 18.37 4.03 10.07
N GLY A 84 17.08 4.19 10.42
CA GLY A 84 16.35 5.45 10.34
C GLY A 84 16.66 6.45 11.46
N PRO A 85 16.12 7.68 11.38
CA PRO A 85 16.37 8.77 12.32
C PRO A 85 15.59 8.65 13.64
N TYR A 86 14.83 7.58 13.84
CA TYR A 86 14.03 7.34 15.04
C TYR A 86 14.30 5.94 15.59
N GLN A 87 14.19 5.80 16.91
CA GLN A 87 14.33 4.56 17.66
C GLN A 87 13.00 4.27 18.37
N LEU A 88 12.54 3.02 18.34
CA LEU A 88 11.36 2.63 19.10
C LEU A 88 11.65 2.75 20.61
N ALA A 89 10.83 3.54 21.30
CA ALA A 89 10.91 3.77 22.74
C ALA A 89 9.95 2.85 23.50
N SER A 90 8.73 2.68 22.99
CA SER A 90 7.73 1.73 23.52
C SER A 90 6.79 1.26 22.42
N ALA A 91 6.25 0.05 22.58
CA ALA A 91 5.18 -0.48 21.76
C ALA A 91 4.16 -1.19 22.65
N SER A 92 2.89 -0.95 22.36
CA SER A 92 1.72 -1.61 22.94
C SER A 92 0.69 -1.85 21.85
N GLU A 93 -0.41 -2.51 22.17
CA GLU A 93 -1.51 -2.74 21.20
C GLU A 93 -2.15 -1.44 20.70
N ASN A 94 -2.10 -0.38 21.50
CA ASN A 94 -2.80 0.88 21.20
C ASN A 94 -1.87 2.04 20.83
N GLU A 95 -0.55 1.87 21.02
CA GLU A 95 0.40 2.97 20.89
C GLU A 95 1.81 2.48 20.54
N PHE A 96 2.46 3.18 19.61
CA PHE A 96 3.88 3.08 19.33
C PHE A 96 4.56 4.43 19.49
N VAL A 97 5.56 4.50 20.36
CA VAL A 97 6.34 5.71 20.62
C VAL A 97 7.73 5.55 20.04
N TYR A 98 8.16 6.53 19.28
CA TYR A 98 9.50 6.61 18.72
C TYR A 98 10.19 7.89 19.14
N ASP A 99 11.42 7.79 19.60
CA ASP A 99 12.28 8.93 19.92
C ASP A 99 13.29 9.19 18.81
N ARG A 100 13.50 10.46 18.49
CA ARG A 100 14.47 10.86 17.48
C ARG A 100 15.88 10.51 17.95
N ARG A 101 16.67 9.96 17.03
CA ARG A 101 18.09 9.70 17.21
C ARG A 101 18.87 10.96 16.88
N ASP A 102 19.23 11.73 17.90
CA ASP A 102 20.04 12.95 17.72
C ASP A 102 21.46 12.64 17.19
N ASP A 103 21.89 11.38 17.29
CA ASP A 103 23.16 10.87 16.77
C ASP A 103 23.06 10.24 15.37
N TRP A 104 21.90 10.34 14.70
CA TRP A 104 21.61 9.64 13.46
C TRP A 104 22.67 9.88 12.37
N TRP A 105 23.18 8.79 11.80
CA TRP A 105 24.29 8.81 10.85
C TRP A 105 23.97 9.60 9.57
N GLY A 106 22.70 9.67 9.16
CA GLY A 106 22.29 10.30 7.90
C GLY A 106 22.64 11.78 7.81
N THR A 107 22.69 12.49 8.94
CA THR A 107 23.14 13.89 8.95
C THR A 107 24.65 14.01 8.85
N LYS A 108 25.38 13.19 9.61
CA LYS A 108 26.86 13.15 9.58
C LYS A 108 27.41 12.76 8.20
N ALA A 109 26.72 11.85 7.51
CA ALA A 109 27.07 11.40 6.17
C ALA A 109 26.65 12.40 5.06
N GLY A 110 25.98 13.50 5.39
CA GLY A 110 25.45 14.45 4.41
C GLY A 110 24.25 13.95 3.60
N PHE A 111 23.68 12.79 3.98
CA PHE A 111 22.47 12.24 3.36
C PHE A 111 21.24 13.11 3.63
N HIS A 112 21.17 13.72 4.82
CA HIS A 112 20.23 14.79 5.13
C HIS A 112 20.94 15.99 5.75
N GLN A 113 20.49 17.20 5.40
CA GLN A 113 21.10 18.43 5.90
C GLN A 113 20.80 18.72 7.37
N ALA A 114 19.69 18.19 7.91
CA ALA A 114 19.27 18.39 9.29
C ALA A 114 18.54 17.15 9.82
N LEU A 115 18.48 17.03 11.14
CA LEU A 115 17.64 16.04 11.81
C LEU A 115 16.15 16.38 11.60
N PRO A 116 15.26 15.37 11.53
CA PRO A 116 13.81 15.61 11.53
C PRO A 116 13.40 16.48 12.72
N ALA A 117 12.54 17.47 12.53
CA ALA A 117 12.18 18.40 13.61
C ALA A 117 11.50 17.73 14.82
N PRO A 118 10.53 16.80 14.66
CA PRO A 118 9.85 16.17 15.80
C PRO A 118 10.82 15.32 16.62
N LYS A 119 10.91 15.59 17.92
CA LYS A 119 11.75 14.81 18.84
C LYS A 119 11.13 13.45 19.20
N ARG A 120 9.81 13.35 19.14
CA ARG A 120 9.05 12.15 19.43
C ARG A 120 7.91 12.01 18.44
N LEU A 121 7.67 10.79 17.99
CA LEU A 121 6.50 10.41 17.21
C LEU A 121 5.66 9.47 18.08
N ILE A 122 4.37 9.75 18.19
CA ILE A 122 3.41 8.92 18.92
C ILE A 122 2.35 8.48 17.91
N TRP A 123 2.26 7.19 17.67
CA TRP A 123 1.28 6.60 16.77
C TRP A 123 0.25 5.87 17.60
N ILE A 124 -0.97 6.40 17.65
CA ILE A 124 -2.08 5.79 18.40
C ILE A 124 -3.05 5.05 17.48
N VAL A 125 -3.59 3.95 17.97
CA VAL A 125 -4.68 3.22 17.31
C VAL A 125 -5.99 3.91 17.64
N THR A 126 -6.60 4.48 16.62
CA THR A 126 -7.81 5.32 16.75
C THR A 126 -9.10 4.59 16.41
N GLY A 127 -9.02 3.45 15.71
CA GLY A 127 -10.18 2.65 15.35
C GLY A 127 -11.10 3.34 14.34
N ALA A 128 -12.36 3.53 14.72
CA ALA A 128 -13.40 4.09 13.86
C ALA A 128 -13.16 5.56 13.50
N GLU A 129 -13.77 6.00 12.40
CA GLU A 129 -13.60 7.36 11.87
C GLU A 129 -14.07 8.43 12.86
N GLU A 130 -15.17 8.18 13.57
CA GLU A 130 -15.77 9.13 14.50
C GLU A 130 -14.80 9.47 15.63
N ASN A 131 -14.09 8.47 16.15
CA ASN A 131 -13.08 8.68 17.19
C ASN A 131 -11.87 9.46 16.66
N ARG A 132 -11.41 9.16 15.44
CA ARG A 132 -10.36 9.97 14.78
C ARG A 132 -10.78 11.42 14.66
N SER A 133 -11.99 11.68 14.20
CA SER A 133 -12.51 13.03 13.99
C SER A 133 -12.59 13.82 15.29
N LEU A 134 -13.03 13.20 16.39
CA LEU A 134 -13.05 13.82 17.72
C LEU A 134 -11.64 14.19 18.20
N LEU A 135 -10.68 13.27 18.07
CA LEU A 135 -9.30 13.51 18.50
C LEU A 135 -8.64 14.64 17.71
N VAL A 136 -8.86 14.73 16.41
CA VAL A 136 -8.34 15.85 15.58
C VAL A 136 -9.01 17.16 15.95
N ALA A 137 -10.34 17.16 16.15
CA ALA A 137 -11.07 18.34 16.56
C ALA A 137 -10.57 18.89 17.91
N ASP A 138 -10.22 18.01 18.86
CA ASP A 138 -9.64 18.35 20.16
C ASP A 138 -8.11 18.59 20.13
N SER A 139 -7.49 18.64 18.93
CA SER A 139 -6.04 18.82 18.75
C SER A 139 -5.17 17.75 19.43
N GLN A 140 -5.69 16.53 19.58
CA GLN A 140 -4.96 15.36 20.09
C GLN A 140 -4.20 14.60 18.98
N LEU A 141 -4.40 14.97 17.71
CA LEU A 141 -3.72 14.39 16.55
C LEU A 141 -3.17 15.50 15.64
N ASP A 142 -1.87 15.44 15.35
CA ASP A 142 -1.21 16.38 14.44
C ASP A 142 -1.44 16.05 12.96
N SER A 143 -1.83 14.81 12.65
CA SER A 143 -2.09 14.33 11.29
C SER A 143 -3.17 13.26 11.30
N VAL A 144 -4.05 13.31 10.29
CA VAL A 144 -5.13 12.33 10.10
C VAL A 144 -5.28 12.02 8.62
N GLY A 145 -5.60 10.76 8.33
CA GLY A 145 -6.03 10.31 7.01
C GLY A 145 -7.24 9.39 7.13
N GLY A 146 -7.90 9.10 6.00
CA GLY A 146 -9.05 8.20 5.96
C GLY A 146 -10.27 8.73 6.72
N ILE A 147 -10.57 10.01 6.54
CA ILE A 147 -11.83 10.64 6.96
C ILE A 147 -12.63 11.05 5.71
N THR A 148 -13.95 11.07 5.83
CA THR A 148 -14.88 11.57 4.80
C THR A 148 -14.77 13.09 4.62
N LEU A 149 -15.31 13.63 3.52
CA LEU A 149 -15.34 15.08 3.30
C LEU A 149 -16.21 15.75 4.37
N GLY A 150 -17.41 15.21 4.61
CA GLY A 150 -18.29 15.71 5.66
C GLY A 150 -17.63 15.71 7.05
N ALA A 151 -16.86 14.68 7.40
CA ALA A 151 -16.09 14.67 8.65
C ALA A 151 -15.01 15.75 8.68
N PHE A 152 -14.26 15.94 7.59
CA PHE A 152 -13.27 17.00 7.49
C PHE A 152 -13.89 18.40 7.69
N GLU A 153 -15.01 18.68 7.02
CA GLU A 153 -15.72 19.96 7.15
C GLU A 153 -16.24 20.19 8.58
N ALA A 154 -16.78 19.14 9.22
CA ALA A 154 -17.22 19.20 10.61
C ALA A 154 -16.06 19.48 11.59
N ILE A 155 -14.91 18.83 11.37
CA ILE A 155 -13.69 19.07 12.16
C ILE A 155 -13.23 20.51 11.98
N GLN A 156 -13.16 21.04 10.75
CA GLN A 156 -12.73 22.42 10.50
C GLN A 156 -13.67 23.46 11.12
N ALA A 157 -14.97 23.17 11.19
CA ALA A 157 -15.93 24.03 11.86
C ALA A 157 -15.65 24.17 13.37
N ILE A 158 -15.10 23.12 14.00
CA ILE A 158 -14.70 23.10 15.42
C ILE A 158 -13.28 23.65 15.60
N ASN A 159 -12.33 23.18 14.78
CA ASN A 159 -10.92 23.51 14.85
C ASN A 159 -10.40 24.04 13.51
N ARG A 160 -10.36 25.37 13.37
CA ARG A 160 -9.93 26.06 12.15
C ARG A 160 -8.44 25.91 11.82
N ASN A 161 -7.64 25.37 12.73
CA ASN A 161 -6.22 25.09 12.49
C ASN A 161 -5.99 23.79 11.71
N VAL A 162 -7.03 22.95 11.58
CA VAL A 162 -6.97 21.74 10.77
C VAL A 162 -7.00 22.14 9.30
N ILE A 163 -5.95 21.78 8.57
CA ILE A 163 -5.78 22.07 7.15
C ILE A 163 -5.67 20.78 6.35
N ALA A 164 -6.09 20.84 5.09
CA ALA A 164 -5.90 19.75 4.14
C ALA A 164 -4.71 20.03 3.20
N TRP A 165 -4.39 19.07 2.34
CA TRP A 165 -3.31 19.20 1.38
C TRP A 165 -3.55 20.32 0.36
N LYS A 166 -4.82 20.51 -0.05
CA LYS A 166 -5.26 21.61 -0.91
C LYS A 166 -6.26 22.47 -0.15
N SER A 167 -6.30 23.76 -0.47
CA SER A 167 -7.25 24.72 0.13
C SER A 167 -8.65 24.70 -0.50
N HIS A 168 -8.85 23.91 -1.55
CA HIS A 168 -10.10 23.76 -2.28
C HIS A 168 -10.32 22.30 -2.66
N MET A 169 -11.55 21.94 -3.04
CA MET A 169 -11.88 20.60 -3.55
C MET A 169 -10.85 20.14 -4.59
N PRO A 170 -10.34 18.89 -4.49
CA PRO A 170 -10.82 17.81 -3.61
C PRO A 170 -10.21 17.79 -2.19
N PHE A 171 -9.52 18.84 -1.75
CA PHE A 171 -8.77 18.96 -0.48
C PHE A 171 -7.59 18.00 -0.30
N VAL A 172 -7.57 16.89 -1.03
CA VAL A 172 -6.58 15.83 -0.92
C VAL A 172 -5.46 15.92 -1.96
N TRP A 173 -4.32 15.30 -1.64
CA TRP A 173 -3.44 14.76 -2.66
C TRP A 173 -4.02 13.42 -3.12
N LEU A 174 -4.38 13.32 -4.40
CA LEU A 174 -5.02 12.13 -4.93
C LEU A 174 -4.04 10.95 -4.88
N ASP A 175 -4.44 9.87 -4.20
CA ASP A 175 -3.71 8.61 -4.24
C ASP A 175 -3.67 8.10 -5.69
N PRO A 176 -2.50 7.98 -6.31
CA PRO A 176 -2.36 7.54 -7.69
C PRO A 176 -2.68 6.05 -7.88
N CYS A 177 -2.79 5.28 -6.79
CA CYS A 177 -3.14 3.87 -6.86
C CYS A 177 -4.66 3.69 -7.03
N PRO A 178 -5.13 3.08 -8.14
CA PRO A 178 -6.54 2.79 -8.29
C PRO A 178 -6.99 1.77 -7.25
N ARG A 179 -8.13 2.03 -6.60
CA ARG A 179 -8.78 1.04 -5.74
C ARG A 179 -9.43 -0.02 -6.61
N GLN A 180 -9.16 -1.29 -6.32
CA GLN A 180 -9.63 -2.41 -7.13
C GLN A 180 -10.36 -3.47 -6.31
N MET A 181 -11.41 -4.05 -6.89
CA MET A 181 -11.98 -5.30 -6.44
C MET A 181 -11.19 -6.45 -7.09
N SER A 182 -10.48 -7.23 -6.26
CA SER A 182 -9.73 -8.40 -6.73
C SER A 182 -10.56 -9.66 -6.54
N LEU A 183 -10.54 -10.54 -7.55
CA LEU A 183 -11.29 -11.79 -7.54
C LEU A 183 -10.31 -12.96 -7.58
N ASN A 184 -10.62 -14.05 -6.89
CA ASN A 184 -9.78 -15.24 -6.95
C ASN A 184 -9.91 -15.91 -8.33
N HIS A 185 -8.87 -15.78 -9.15
CA HIS A 185 -8.83 -16.33 -10.51
C HIS A 185 -8.76 -17.87 -10.57
N THR A 186 -8.63 -18.56 -9.44
CA THR A 186 -8.64 -20.04 -9.40
C THR A 186 -10.01 -20.62 -9.10
N THR A 187 -10.97 -19.79 -8.65
CA THR A 187 -12.29 -20.25 -8.22
C THR A 187 -13.31 -20.03 -9.33
N LYS A 188 -14.10 -21.06 -9.68
CA LYS A 188 -15.22 -20.90 -10.61
C LYS A 188 -16.35 -20.12 -9.92
N PRO A 189 -17.05 -19.20 -10.62
CA PRO A 189 -16.89 -18.82 -12.03
C PRO A 189 -15.88 -17.68 -12.28
N TRP A 190 -15.24 -17.16 -11.24
CA TRP A 190 -14.34 -15.99 -11.28
C TRP A 190 -13.00 -16.23 -11.99
N ASN A 191 -12.68 -17.49 -12.28
CA ASN A 191 -11.61 -17.87 -13.20
C ASN A 191 -11.88 -17.42 -14.65
N SER A 192 -13.15 -17.20 -15.06
CA SER A 192 -13.53 -16.69 -16.38
C SER A 192 -13.27 -15.18 -16.51
N PRO A 193 -12.48 -14.72 -17.52
CA PRO A 193 -12.31 -13.30 -17.82
C PRO A 193 -13.64 -12.58 -18.11
N ASP A 194 -14.59 -13.23 -18.78
CA ASP A 194 -15.88 -12.64 -19.12
C ASP A 194 -16.71 -12.35 -17.87
N MET A 195 -16.67 -13.24 -16.87
CA MET A 195 -17.36 -13.02 -15.60
C MET A 195 -16.78 -11.85 -14.82
N ARG A 196 -15.44 -11.68 -14.83
CA ARG A 196 -14.79 -10.51 -14.21
C ARG A 196 -15.10 -9.22 -14.96
N LYS A 197 -15.12 -9.27 -16.29
CA LYS A 197 -15.53 -8.15 -17.15
C LYS A 197 -16.99 -7.76 -16.89
N ALA A 198 -17.88 -8.74 -16.73
CA ALA A 198 -19.27 -8.50 -16.42
C ALA A 198 -19.45 -7.70 -15.12
N LEU A 199 -18.76 -8.10 -14.03
CA LEU A 199 -18.77 -7.35 -12.78
C LEU A 199 -18.22 -5.93 -12.96
N SER A 200 -17.08 -5.78 -13.64
CA SER A 200 -16.50 -4.46 -13.88
C SER A 200 -17.45 -3.52 -14.63
N LEU A 201 -18.23 -4.04 -15.59
CA LEU A 201 -19.24 -3.28 -16.33
C LEU A 201 -20.43 -2.88 -15.46
N MET A 202 -20.76 -3.63 -14.41
CA MET A 202 -21.88 -3.33 -13.53
C MET A 202 -21.55 -2.29 -12.45
N ILE A 203 -20.27 -1.96 -12.25
CA ILE A 203 -19.83 -0.98 -11.25
C ILE A 203 -19.90 0.43 -11.84
N ASP A 204 -20.73 1.28 -11.23
CA ASP A 204 -20.77 2.71 -11.54
C ASP A 204 -19.71 3.46 -10.70
N ARG A 205 -18.55 3.73 -11.30
CA ARG A 205 -17.43 4.36 -10.61
C ARG A 205 -17.69 5.84 -10.38
N GLN A 206 -18.44 6.48 -11.27
CA GLN A 206 -18.83 7.87 -11.11
C GLN A 206 -19.74 8.03 -9.88
N GLN A 207 -20.76 7.17 -9.75
CA GLN A 207 -21.63 7.15 -8.58
C GLN A 207 -20.84 6.86 -7.29
N LEU A 208 -19.87 5.95 -7.31
CA LEU A 208 -19.00 5.69 -6.16
C LEU A 208 -18.22 6.96 -5.74
N VAL A 209 -17.67 7.69 -6.71
CA VAL A 209 -16.94 8.93 -6.44
C VAL A 209 -17.87 10.01 -5.89
N GLU A 210 -19.07 10.15 -6.46
CA GLU A 210 -20.04 11.18 -6.06
C GLU A 210 -20.62 10.92 -4.66
N ILE A 211 -20.99 9.66 -4.37
CA ILE A 211 -21.70 9.31 -3.13
C ILE A 211 -20.72 8.95 -2.03
N ALA A 212 -19.78 8.03 -2.28
CA ALA A 212 -18.93 7.49 -1.22
C ALA A 212 -17.66 8.32 -0.97
N TYR A 213 -17.19 9.08 -1.97
CA TYR A 213 -16.05 9.99 -1.82
C TYR A 213 -16.44 11.46 -1.87
N GLU A 214 -17.72 11.78 -2.05
CA GLU A 214 -18.21 13.17 -2.06
C GLU A 214 -17.44 14.05 -3.06
N GLY A 215 -17.00 13.47 -4.19
CA GLY A 215 -16.22 14.16 -5.22
C GLY A 215 -14.73 14.40 -4.88
N THR A 216 -14.22 13.85 -3.79
CA THR A 216 -12.79 13.98 -3.38
C THR A 216 -11.84 13.05 -4.15
N SER A 217 -12.36 12.25 -5.07
CA SER A 217 -11.61 11.32 -5.91
C SER A 217 -12.06 11.41 -7.37
N ILE A 218 -11.50 10.56 -8.24
CA ILE A 218 -11.86 10.46 -9.65
C ILE A 218 -12.02 9.00 -10.05
N PRO A 219 -12.90 8.67 -11.02
CA PRO A 219 -12.99 7.32 -11.56
C PRO A 219 -11.67 6.92 -12.24
N SER A 220 -11.11 5.78 -11.83
CA SER A 220 -9.90 5.24 -12.46
C SER A 220 -10.15 4.85 -13.91
N LYS A 221 -9.23 5.19 -14.82
CA LYS A 221 -9.33 4.83 -16.24
C LYS A 221 -8.81 3.43 -16.52
N THR A 222 -7.83 2.99 -15.73
CA THR A 222 -7.12 1.71 -15.91
C THR A 222 -6.77 1.11 -14.54
N LEU A 223 -6.16 -0.09 -14.53
CA LEU A 223 -5.58 -0.66 -13.31
C LEU A 223 -4.20 -0.07 -12.95
N PHE A 224 -3.62 0.71 -13.86
CA PHE A 224 -2.28 1.25 -13.67
C PHE A 224 -2.33 2.50 -12.81
N VAL A 225 -1.26 2.70 -12.05
CA VAL A 225 -1.05 3.91 -11.25
C VAL A 225 -1.04 5.15 -12.14
N GLU A 226 -1.77 6.20 -11.76
CA GLU A 226 -1.93 7.42 -12.56
C GLU A 226 -0.90 8.51 -12.16
N TYR A 227 0.38 8.14 -12.06
CA TYR A 227 1.47 9.11 -11.93
C TYR A 227 1.67 9.87 -13.25
N ALA A 228 2.17 11.12 -13.19
CA ALA A 228 2.50 11.92 -14.37
C ALA A 228 3.42 11.16 -15.37
N GLY A 229 4.39 10.38 -14.87
CA GLY A 229 5.27 9.56 -15.70
C GLY A 229 4.58 8.40 -16.43
N MET A 230 3.38 7.99 -16.00
CA MET A 230 2.58 6.93 -16.63
C MET A 230 1.62 7.45 -17.69
N GLU A 231 1.37 8.77 -17.74
CA GLU A 231 0.39 9.36 -18.66
C GLU A 231 0.62 8.99 -20.14
N PRO A 232 1.85 8.99 -20.70
CA PRO A 232 2.05 8.61 -22.10
C PRO A 232 1.56 7.19 -22.40
N TYR A 233 1.82 6.24 -21.51
CA TYR A 233 1.43 4.84 -21.68
C TYR A 233 -0.08 4.65 -21.54
N ILE A 234 -0.69 5.29 -20.53
CA ILE A 234 -2.14 5.25 -20.33
C ILE A 234 -2.86 5.87 -21.52
N ASN A 235 -2.32 6.96 -22.09
CA ASN A 235 -2.89 7.63 -23.25
C ASN A 235 -2.80 6.80 -24.55
N THR A 236 -1.84 5.89 -24.68
CA THR A 236 -1.76 4.98 -25.83
C THR A 236 -2.88 3.93 -25.83
N ILE A 237 -3.38 3.55 -24.66
CA ILE A 237 -4.41 2.51 -24.50
C ILE A 237 -5.81 3.07 -24.24
N LYS A 238 -6.11 4.27 -24.78
CA LYS A 238 -7.43 4.93 -24.62
C LYS A 238 -8.62 4.04 -24.99
N ASN A 239 -8.46 3.20 -26.00
CA ASN A 239 -9.47 2.24 -26.43
C ASN A 239 -9.75 1.13 -25.39
N LEU A 240 -8.90 0.97 -24.38
CA LEU A 240 -9.05 0.04 -23.27
C LEU A 240 -9.45 0.73 -21.96
N TRP A 241 -9.66 2.04 -21.96
CA TRP A 241 -10.10 2.75 -20.77
C TRP A 241 -11.46 2.23 -20.29
N ILE A 242 -11.57 2.13 -18.98
CA ILE A 242 -12.80 1.70 -18.31
C ILE A 242 -13.77 2.89 -18.30
N ASN A 243 -15.00 2.63 -18.73
CA ASN A 243 -16.05 3.66 -18.67
C ASN A 243 -16.35 3.98 -17.19
N PRO A 244 -16.41 5.27 -16.80
CA PRO A 244 -16.75 5.64 -15.43
C PRO A 244 -18.17 5.24 -15.02
N THR A 245 -19.11 5.11 -15.95
CA THR A 245 -20.50 4.73 -15.65
C THR A 245 -20.76 3.25 -15.90
N ALA A 246 -21.74 2.70 -15.19
CA ALA A 246 -22.11 1.29 -15.36
C ALA A 246 -22.81 1.03 -16.70
N ASN A 247 -22.54 -0.16 -17.27
CA ASN A 247 -23.29 -0.77 -18.35
C ASN A 247 -23.85 -2.13 -17.90
N VAL A 248 -24.86 -2.05 -17.03
CA VAL A 248 -25.49 -3.22 -16.39
C VAL A 248 -25.98 -4.23 -17.43
N LYS A 249 -26.61 -3.78 -18.53
CA LYS A 249 -27.11 -4.66 -19.59
C LYS A 249 -26.01 -5.50 -20.25
N SER A 250 -24.86 -4.89 -20.54
CA SER A 250 -23.74 -5.62 -21.15
C SER A 250 -23.09 -6.58 -20.16
N GLY A 251 -23.01 -6.20 -18.88
CA GLY A 251 -22.60 -7.12 -17.82
C GLY A 251 -23.53 -8.33 -17.72
N GLN A 252 -24.85 -8.10 -17.68
CA GLN A 252 -25.86 -9.16 -17.58
C GLN A 252 -25.77 -10.13 -18.77
N ARG A 253 -25.61 -9.59 -19.98
CA ARG A 253 -25.41 -10.39 -21.18
C ARG A 253 -24.19 -11.31 -21.06
N LEU A 254 -23.04 -10.82 -20.59
CA LEU A 254 -21.85 -11.66 -20.40
C LEU A 254 -22.07 -12.78 -19.38
N ILE A 255 -22.79 -12.49 -18.29
CA ILE A 255 -23.17 -13.51 -17.29
C ILE A 255 -24.06 -14.59 -17.95
N GLU A 256 -25.02 -14.18 -18.76
CA GLU A 256 -25.96 -15.06 -19.46
C GLU A 256 -25.28 -15.89 -20.56
N GLU A 257 -24.36 -15.31 -21.32
CA GLU A 257 -23.53 -16.02 -22.30
C GLU A 257 -22.66 -17.10 -21.63
N ASN A 258 -22.29 -16.89 -20.37
CA ASN A 258 -21.60 -17.89 -19.54
C ASN A 258 -22.55 -18.95 -18.92
N GLY A 259 -23.81 -18.98 -19.34
CA GLY A 259 -24.80 -20.01 -18.99
C GLY A 259 -25.49 -19.81 -17.65
N TRP A 260 -25.39 -18.62 -17.06
CA TRP A 260 -26.15 -18.25 -15.86
C TRP A 260 -27.52 -17.69 -16.25
N ARG A 261 -28.56 -17.95 -15.45
CA ARG A 261 -29.91 -17.41 -15.69
C ARG A 261 -30.51 -16.89 -14.40
N ILE A 262 -31.31 -15.84 -14.49
CA ILE A 262 -32.06 -15.34 -13.33
C ILE A 262 -33.13 -16.36 -12.96
N ASN A 263 -33.15 -16.77 -11.70
CA ASN A 263 -34.18 -17.65 -11.15
C ASN A 263 -35.40 -16.86 -10.66
N THR A 264 -36.41 -17.57 -10.13
CA THR A 264 -37.65 -16.96 -9.63
C THR A 264 -37.45 -15.95 -8.50
N ASN A 265 -36.31 -16.02 -7.80
CA ASN A 265 -35.97 -15.13 -6.69
C ASN A 265 -35.14 -13.91 -7.14
N GLY A 266 -34.91 -13.75 -8.45
CA GLY A 266 -34.16 -12.61 -9.00
C GLY A 266 -32.64 -12.76 -8.98
N PHE A 267 -32.10 -13.93 -8.65
CA PHE A 267 -30.66 -14.19 -8.59
C PHE A 267 -30.18 -15.02 -9.77
N TYR A 268 -28.96 -14.77 -10.24
CA TYR A 268 -28.32 -15.63 -11.23
C TYR A 268 -28.01 -17.02 -10.64
N GLN A 269 -28.36 -18.07 -11.38
CA GLN A 269 -28.19 -19.47 -11.01
C GLN A 269 -27.69 -20.29 -12.20
N LYS A 270 -26.89 -21.32 -11.93
CA LYS A 270 -26.42 -22.32 -12.90
C LYS A 270 -26.23 -23.67 -12.20
N ASN A 271 -26.89 -24.73 -12.70
CA ASN A 271 -26.84 -26.08 -12.12
C ASN A 271 -27.04 -26.08 -10.60
N ASP A 272 -28.17 -25.52 -10.16
CA ASP A 272 -28.55 -25.34 -8.75
C ASP A 272 -27.66 -24.43 -7.89
N THR A 273 -26.55 -23.92 -8.43
CA THR A 273 -25.63 -23.02 -7.72
C THR A 273 -26.00 -21.57 -7.98
N LEU A 274 -26.16 -20.76 -6.93
CA LEU A 274 -26.33 -19.30 -7.05
C LEU A 274 -24.99 -18.63 -7.37
N LEU A 275 -25.02 -17.57 -8.17
CA LEU A 275 -23.85 -16.74 -8.44
C LEU A 275 -23.53 -15.91 -7.20
N SER A 276 -22.36 -16.14 -6.59
CA SER A 276 -21.88 -15.38 -5.45
C SER A 276 -20.37 -15.13 -5.55
N LEU A 277 -19.92 -14.06 -4.89
CA LEU A 277 -18.51 -13.69 -4.76
C LEU A 277 -17.84 -14.47 -3.63
#